data_AF-A0A8E2EYE4-F1
#
_entry.id   AF-A0A8E2EYE4-F1
#
_cell.length_a   1.000
_cell.length_b   1.000
_cell.length_c   1.000
_cell.angle_alpha   90.00
_cell.angle_beta   90.00
_cell.angle_gamma   90.00
#
_symmetry.space_group_name_H-M   'P 1'
#
loop_
_entity.id
_entity.type
_entity.pdbx_description
1 polymer ?
#
loop_
_entity_poly.entity_id
_entity_poly.type
_entity_poly.pdbx_seq_one_letter_code
_entity_poly.pdbx_strand_id
1 'polypeptide(L)'
;ERWDPAAHITNFSTPHFIVHSSEDYRLPESEGIMMFNFLQEKGVPLRFPDFPNKNHWVLSPENSLVWHKEIFNWINHYSGVGGPLDDIAIDN
;
A
#
# COMPACT_ATOMS: atom_id res chain seq x y z
N GLU A 1 -10.30 13.09 16.27
CA GLU A 1 -9.69 14.12 15.40
C GLU A 1 -8.19 14.29 15.57
N ARG A 2 -7.65 14.74 16.71
CA ARG A 2 -6.19 15.00 16.81
C ARG A 2 -5.30 13.82 16.36
N TRP A 3 -5.68 12.60 16.69
CA TRP A 3 -4.91 11.38 16.40
C TRP A 3 -5.48 10.54 15.25
N ASP A 4 -6.50 11.05 14.57
CA ASP A 4 -7.10 10.37 13.43
C ASP A 4 -6.39 10.83 12.15
N PRO A 5 -5.67 9.95 11.43
CA PRO A 5 -4.99 10.33 10.19
C PRO A 5 -5.93 10.87 9.11
N ALA A 6 -7.17 10.37 9.04
CA ALA A 6 -8.14 10.80 8.04
C ALA A 6 -8.52 12.29 8.21
N ALA A 7 -8.51 12.79 9.46
CA ALA A 7 -8.73 14.21 9.74
C ALA A 7 -7.62 15.13 9.21
N HIS A 8 -6.46 14.58 8.82
CA HIS A 8 -5.30 15.33 8.30
C HIS A 8 -4.94 14.94 6.87
N ILE A 9 -5.82 14.21 6.18
CA ILE A 9 -5.54 13.59 4.88
C ILE A 9 -5.10 14.61 3.82
N THR A 10 -5.57 15.86 3.92
CA THR A 10 -5.17 16.97 3.03
C THR A 10 -3.67 17.27 3.05
N ASN A 11 -2.96 16.94 4.13
CA ASN A 11 -1.53 17.19 4.28
C ASN A 11 -0.64 16.13 3.62
N PHE A 12 -1.23 15.05 3.11
CA PHE A 12 -0.46 13.92 2.58
C PHE A 12 0.12 14.29 1.21
N SER A 13 1.44 14.15 1.08
CA SER A 13 2.18 14.49 -0.14
C SER A 13 3.37 13.56 -0.45
N THR A 14 3.79 12.76 0.52
CA THR A 14 4.87 11.78 0.35
C THR A 14 4.33 10.58 -0.43
N PRO A 15 5.14 9.88 -1.25
CA PRO A 15 4.74 8.61 -1.85
C PRO A 15 4.23 7.59 -0.81
N HIS A 16 3.12 6.89 -1.09
CA HIS A 16 2.52 5.92 -0.16
C HIS A 16 2.51 4.49 -0.72
N PHE A 17 2.87 3.51 0.11
CA PHE A 17 2.66 2.10 -0.17
C PHE A 17 1.61 1.58 0.81
N ILE A 18 0.39 1.37 0.33
CA ILE A 18 -0.78 1.02 1.14
C ILE A 18 -1.08 -0.46 0.93
N VAL A 19 -1.41 -1.17 2.00
CA VAL A 19 -1.41 -2.63 1.97
C VAL A 19 -2.63 -3.09 2.72
N HIS A 20 -3.43 -3.92 2.06
CA HIS A 20 -4.60 -4.52 2.67
C HIS A 20 -4.72 -5.99 2.33
N SER A 21 -5.66 -6.62 3.01
CA SER A 21 -6.07 -7.99 2.77
C SER A 21 -7.57 -8.07 2.97
N SER A 22 -8.25 -8.71 2.02
CA SER A 22 -9.73 -8.70 1.94
C SER A 22 -10.43 -9.38 3.12
N GLU A 23 -9.74 -10.23 3.90
CA GLU A 23 -10.29 -10.91 5.09
C GLU A 23 -9.72 -10.36 6.41
N ASP A 24 -9.20 -9.13 6.42
CA ASP A 24 -8.85 -8.44 7.65
C ASP A 24 -10.09 -7.82 8.33
N TYR A 25 -10.72 -8.60 9.21
CA TYR A 25 -11.86 -8.13 9.99
C TYR A 25 -11.50 -7.21 11.17
N ARG A 26 -10.21 -6.94 11.40
CA ARG A 26 -9.77 -5.97 12.42
C ARG A 26 -9.69 -4.55 11.87
N LEU A 27 -9.34 -4.42 10.58
CA LEU A 27 -9.24 -3.16 9.86
C LEU A 27 -9.85 -3.34 8.46
N PRO A 28 -11.07 -2.82 8.23
CA PRO A 28 -11.74 -2.96 6.95
C PRO A 28 -10.92 -2.44 5.77
N GLU A 29 -10.94 -3.17 4.67
CA GLU A 29 -10.34 -2.81 3.37
C GLU A 29 -10.77 -1.41 2.88
N SER A 30 -11.98 -0.98 3.24
CA SER A 30 -12.53 0.33 2.85
C SER A 30 -11.66 1.50 3.28
N GLU A 31 -10.94 1.39 4.40
CA GLU A 31 -10.01 2.44 4.88
C GLU A 31 -8.83 2.61 3.91
N GLY A 32 -8.28 1.50 3.42
CA GLY A 32 -7.23 1.49 2.41
C GLY A 32 -7.69 2.04 1.07
N ILE A 33 -8.87 1.62 0.62
CA ILE A 33 -9.48 2.10 -0.64
C ILE A 33 -9.77 3.60 -0.58
N MET A 34 -10.27 4.10 0.57
CA MET A 34 -10.48 5.53 0.78
C MET A 34 -9.17 6.31 0.58
N MET A 35 -8.09 5.86 1.22
CA MET A 35 -6.77 6.50 1.09
C MET A 35 -6.23 6.42 -0.34
N PHE A 36 -6.37 5.26 -1.00
CA PHE A 36 -5.99 5.07 -2.40
C PHE A 36 -6.67 6.09 -3.31
N ASN A 37 -8.00 6.21 -3.24
CA ASN A 37 -8.76 7.12 -4.09
C ASN A 37 -8.35 8.58 -3.85
N PHE A 38 -8.16 8.96 -2.59
CA PHE A 38 -7.76 10.31 -2.23
C PHE A 38 -6.36 10.68 -2.76
N LEU A 39 -5.38 9.78 -2.60
CA LEU A 39 -4.02 10.02 -3.07
C LEU A 39 -3.93 9.99 -4.59
N GLN A 40 -4.71 9.12 -5.26
CA GLN A 40 -4.87 9.14 -6.72
C GLN A 40 -5.38 10.52 -7.19
N GLU A 41 -6.43 11.05 -6.56
CA GLU A 41 -6.98 12.38 -6.89
C GLU A 41 -5.94 13.50 -6.71
N LYS A 42 -5.12 13.42 -5.65
CA LYS A 42 -4.02 14.36 -5.40
C LYS A 42 -2.82 14.21 -6.33
N GLY A 43 -2.76 13.15 -7.14
CA GLY A 43 -1.57 12.83 -7.94
C GLY A 43 -0.34 12.47 -7.10
N VAL A 44 -0.55 11.99 -5.87
CA VAL A 44 0.55 11.51 -5.01
C VAL A 44 0.91 10.10 -5.45
N PRO A 45 2.19 9.79 -5.75
CA PRO A 45 2.59 8.45 -6.14
C PRO A 45 2.20 7.41 -5.09
N LEU A 46 1.62 6.30 -5.52
CA LEU A 46 1.22 5.25 -4.62
C LEU A 46 1.27 3.84 -5.22
N ARG A 47 1.29 2.83 -4.35
CA ARG A 47 0.97 1.44 -4.67
C ARG A 47 -0.05 0.90 -3.67
N PHE A 48 -0.92 0.02 -4.14
CA PHE A 48 -1.96 -0.65 -3.33
C PHE A 48 -1.98 -2.16 -3.58
N PRO A 49 -0.98 -2.95 -3.14
CA PRO A 49 -1.09 -4.40 -3.14
C PRO A 49 -2.21 -4.85 -2.19
N ASP A 50 -3.19 -5.55 -2.76
CA ASP A 50 -4.21 -6.28 -2.01
C ASP A 50 -3.94 -7.80 -2.08
N PHE A 51 -4.05 -8.46 -0.93
CA PHE A 51 -3.86 -9.90 -0.81
C PHE A 51 -5.19 -10.59 -0.53
N PRO A 52 -5.89 -11.08 -1.57
CA PRO A 52 -7.20 -11.70 -1.40
C PRO A 52 -7.09 -12.99 -0.57
N ASN A 53 -8.10 -13.24 0.26
CA ASN A 53 -8.18 -14.41 1.15
C ASN A 53 -7.03 -14.48 2.18
N LYS A 54 -6.45 -13.33 2.54
CA LYS A 54 -5.55 -13.21 3.70
C LYS A 54 -6.27 -12.46 4.81
N ASN A 55 -5.99 -12.87 6.04
CA ASN A 55 -6.35 -12.09 7.21
C ASN A 55 -5.33 -10.94 7.36
N HIS A 56 -5.31 -10.30 8.53
CA HIS A 56 -4.34 -9.25 8.88
C HIS A 56 -2.84 -9.60 8.68
N TRP A 57 -2.50 -10.86 8.43
CA TRP A 57 -1.13 -11.30 8.18
C TRP A 57 -1.02 -12.00 6.82
N VAL A 58 0.02 -11.64 6.05
CA VAL A 58 0.38 -12.31 4.81
C VAL A 58 1.24 -13.55 5.12
N LEU A 59 0.59 -14.68 5.44
CA LEU A 59 1.27 -15.88 5.96
C LEU A 59 1.71 -16.91 4.90
N SER A 60 1.10 -16.92 3.71
CA SER A 60 1.52 -17.87 2.66
C SER A 60 2.92 -17.52 2.17
N PRO A 61 3.83 -18.50 2.00
CA PRO A 61 5.20 -18.23 1.56
C PRO A 61 5.27 -17.46 0.24
N GLU A 62 4.40 -17.79 -0.72
CA GLU A 62 4.35 -17.18 -2.05
C GLU A 62 3.90 -15.72 -1.95
N ASN A 63 2.84 -15.46 -1.19
CA ASN A 63 2.33 -14.11 -0.98
C ASN A 63 3.32 -13.26 -0.16
N SER A 64 3.99 -13.86 0.83
CA SER A 64 5.04 -13.20 1.60
C SER A 64 6.23 -12.84 0.73
N LEU A 65 6.60 -13.68 -0.25
CA LEU A 65 7.65 -13.36 -1.20
C LEU A 65 7.27 -12.16 -2.08
N VAL A 66 6.04 -12.10 -2.59
CA VAL A 66 5.53 -10.94 -3.36
C VAL A 66 5.53 -9.69 -2.48
N TRP A 67 4.90 -9.77 -1.30
CA TRP A 67 4.86 -8.70 -0.29
C TRP A 67 6.22 -8.06 -0.05
N HIS A 68 7.24 -8.87 0.27
CA HIS A 68 8.57 -8.36 0.57
C HIS A 68 9.28 -7.80 -0.66
N LYS A 69 9.15 -8.43 -1.83
CA LYS A 69 9.73 -7.91 -3.08
C LYS A 69 9.20 -6.51 -3.38
N GLU A 70 7.88 -6.34 -3.29
CA GLU A 70 7.22 -5.07 -3.65
C GLU A 70 7.59 -3.94 -2.69
N ILE A 71 7.57 -4.18 -1.38
CA ILE A 71 7.95 -3.14 -0.41
C ILE A 71 9.44 -2.77 -0.50
N PHE A 72 10.34 -3.73 -0.74
CA PHE A 72 11.76 -3.42 -0.90
C PHE A 72 12.04 -2.68 -2.21
N ASN A 73 11.37 -3.03 -3.31
CA ASN A 73 11.46 -2.27 -4.56
C ASN A 73 11.01 -0.83 -4.35
N TRP A 74 9.86 -0.64 -3.69
CA TRP A 74 9.34 0.69 -3.33
C TRP A 74 10.33 1.52 -2.51
N ILE A 75 10.86 0.96 -1.43
CA ILE A 75 11.83 1.64 -0.56
C ILE A 75 13.11 1.96 -1.33
N ASN A 76 13.65 1.02 -2.09
CA ASN A 76 14.90 1.20 -2.83
C ASN A 76 14.78 2.33 -3.86
N HIS A 77 13.65 2.45 -4.55
CA HIS A 77 13.41 3.54 -5.48
C HIS A 77 13.41 4.91 -4.78
N TYR A 78 12.60 5.08 -3.73
CA TYR A 78 12.47 6.38 -3.06
C TYR A 78 13.63 6.73 -2.14
N SER A 79 14.47 5.76 -1.75
CA SER A 79 15.73 6.00 -1.02
C SER A 79 16.93 6.23 -1.94
N GLY A 80 16.78 6.07 -3.26
CA GLY A 80 17.86 6.23 -4.23
C GLY A 80 18.88 5.08 -4.23
N VAL A 81 18.57 3.95 -3.59
CA VAL A 81 19.43 2.75 -3.53
C VAL A 81 19.15 1.78 -4.68
N GLY A 82 18.02 1.94 -5.38
CA GLY A 82 17.57 1.07 -6.47
C GLY A 82 17.50 1.73 -7.85
N GLY A 83 17.17 0.92 -8.86
CA GLY A 83 16.79 1.38 -10.19
C GLY A 83 15.37 1.94 -10.25
N PRO A 84 14.86 2.27 -11.46
CA PRO A 84 13.47 2.67 -11.65
C PRO A 84 12.49 1.63 -11.09
N LEU A 85 11.35 2.08 -10.59
CA LEU A 85 10.23 1.17 -10.27
C LEU A 85 9.75 0.52 -11.55
N ASP A 86 9.39 -0.76 -11.44
CA ASP A 86 8.64 -1.46 -12.46
C ASP A 86 7.21 -0.89 -12.57
N ASP A 87 6.78 -0.57 -13.79
CA ASP A 87 5.39 -0.17 -14.05
C ASP A 87 4.46 -1.39 -14.21
N ILE A 88 4.96 -2.59 -13.88
CA ILE A 88 4.20 -3.83 -13.95
C ILE A 88 3.19 -3.80 -12.79
N ALA A 89 1.91 -3.81 -13.12
CA ALA A 89 0.86 -3.99 -12.13
C ALA A 89 1.14 -5.28 -11.35
N ILE A 90 0.98 -5.22 -10.02
CA ILE A 90 1.08 -6.41 -9.16
C ILE A 90 -0.19 -7.24 -9.40
N ASP A 91 -0.23 -7.92 -10.53
CA ASP A 91 -1.31 -8.85 -10.87
C ASP A 91 -1.06 -10.18 -10.14
N ASN A 92 -2.07 -10.64 -9.42
CA ASN A 92 -2.25 -12.05 -9.04
C ASN A 92 -3.06 -12.76 -10.12
#